data_AF-A0A6J7PY96-F1
#
_entry.id   AF-A0A6J7PY96-F1
#
_cell.length_a   1.000
_cell.length_b   1.000
_cell.length_c   1.000
_cell.angle_alpha   90.00
_cell.angle_beta   90.00
_cell.angle_gamma   90.00
#
_symmetry.space_group_name_H-M   'P 1'
#
loop_
_entity.id
_entity.type
_entity.pdbx_description
1 polymer ?
#
loop_
_entity_poly.entity_id
_entity_poly.type
_entity_poly.pdbx_seq_one_letter_code
_entity_poly.pdbx_strand_id
1 'polypeptide(L)'
;MGTATFTGQAIGEITGAGFYDNTKTDFSSLLTEEDAARFNLGLSGDDGIAVMLGALKAAPRITGTPASVANYAKLYQPTYASTTPMVLLSNEADRLVLAGNAVQYNDRAQAAYQARLDTWNSQSGVKKGAKPLPNTLSIYAITPETYTKYTAAGLPNLAAAPAVSGVGHQSFTVKQSMTWVALMEISAYAKRVPSATVAQKYLAKTPYLSIDLDFRPGELKYEK
;
A
#
# COMPACT_ATOMS: atom_id res chain seq x y z
N MET A 1 -11.96 -11.91 2.87
CA MET A 1 -10.77 -12.28 3.65
C MET A 1 -9.97 -11.01 3.80
N GLY A 2 -9.88 -10.35 4.95
CA GLY A 2 -9.75 -10.83 6.32
C GLY A 2 -8.44 -10.23 6.80
N THR A 3 -8.52 -9.14 7.55
CA THR A 3 -7.44 -8.24 7.99
C THR A 3 -6.45 -8.89 8.99
N ALA A 4 -6.17 -10.18 8.87
CA ALA A 4 -5.61 -10.99 9.95
C ALA A 4 -4.07 -11.12 9.95
N THR A 5 -3.35 -10.65 8.92
CA THR A 5 -1.89 -10.87 8.86
C THR A 5 -1.16 -9.61 8.41
N PHE A 6 -1.05 -8.61 9.29
CA PHE A 6 -0.45 -7.30 8.97
C PHE A 6 0.93 -7.02 9.59
N THR A 7 1.53 -7.98 10.32
CA THR A 7 2.88 -7.78 10.88
C THR A 7 3.77 -8.98 10.63
N GLY A 8 5.08 -8.74 10.50
CA GLY A 8 6.07 -9.81 10.39
C GLY A 8 6.01 -10.80 11.57
N GLN A 9 5.51 -10.37 12.74
CA GLN A 9 5.21 -11.25 13.86
C GLN A 9 4.06 -12.21 13.56
N ALA A 10 2.92 -11.71 13.08
CA ALA A 10 1.78 -12.56 12.72
C ALA A 10 2.13 -13.55 11.59
N ILE A 11 2.99 -13.15 10.65
CA ILE A 11 3.50 -14.06 9.62
C ILE A 11 4.41 -15.12 10.26
N GLY A 12 5.37 -14.71 11.11
CA GLY A 12 6.26 -15.63 11.82
C GLY A 12 5.54 -16.64 12.72
N GLU A 13 4.40 -16.26 13.32
CA GLU A 13 3.54 -17.17 14.09
C GLU A 13 2.88 -18.25 13.21
N ILE A 14 2.54 -17.92 11.96
CA ILE A 14 1.90 -18.85 11.01
C ILE A 14 2.93 -19.71 10.28
N THR A 15 4.05 -19.13 9.88
CA THR A 15 5.04 -19.78 9.00
C THR A 15 6.22 -20.38 9.75
N GLY A 16 6.49 -19.90 10.97
CA GLY A 16 7.75 -20.09 11.70
C GLY A 16 8.70 -18.91 11.54
N ALA A 17 9.63 -18.76 12.49
CA ALA A 17 10.69 -17.76 12.43
C ALA A 17 11.66 -18.01 11.25
N GLY A 18 12.19 -16.93 10.67
CA GLY A 18 13.06 -17.02 9.48
C GLY A 18 12.28 -17.39 8.21
N PHE A 19 11.09 -16.83 8.03
CA PHE A 19 10.29 -17.00 6.81
C PHE A 19 10.81 -16.20 5.60
N TYR A 20 11.80 -15.32 5.84
CA TYR A 20 12.53 -14.57 4.83
C TYR A 20 14.03 -14.70 5.09
N ASP A 21 14.83 -14.55 4.02
CA ASP A 21 16.28 -14.51 4.09
C ASP A 21 16.78 -13.14 3.61
N ASN A 22 17.54 -12.44 4.44
CA ASN A 22 18.18 -11.17 4.05
C ASN A 22 19.71 -11.20 4.19
N THR A 23 20.30 -12.38 4.30
CA THR A 23 21.76 -12.57 4.46
C THR A 23 22.55 -12.03 3.27
N LYS A 24 21.94 -12.04 2.08
CA LYS A 24 22.52 -11.55 0.83
C LYS A 24 21.95 -10.20 0.37
N THR A 25 21.09 -9.57 1.17
CA THR A 25 20.47 -8.29 0.78
C THR A 25 21.49 -7.16 0.87
N ASP A 26 21.86 -6.64 -0.30
CA ASP A 26 22.61 -5.40 -0.41
C ASP A 26 21.66 -4.20 -0.38
N PHE A 27 21.52 -3.59 0.79
CA PHE A 27 20.67 -2.40 0.97
C PHE A 27 21.14 -1.19 0.16
N SER A 28 22.42 -1.11 -0.22
CA SER A 28 22.89 0.00 -1.05
C SER A 28 22.36 -0.10 -2.48
N SER A 29 22.25 -1.32 -3.01
CA SER A 29 21.63 -1.58 -4.32
C SER A 29 20.14 -1.20 -4.41
N LEU A 30 19.47 -1.02 -3.26
CA LEU A 30 18.06 -0.63 -3.21
C LEU A 30 17.86 0.87 -3.43
N LEU A 31 18.94 1.66 -3.38
CA LEU A 31 18.91 3.11 -3.52
C LEU A 31 19.35 3.49 -4.95
N THR A 32 18.42 4.00 -5.75
CA THR A 32 18.76 4.58 -7.07
C THR A 32 19.42 5.94 -6.88
N GLU A 33 20.21 6.40 -7.86
CA GLU A 33 20.81 7.75 -7.82
C GLU A 33 19.75 8.83 -7.57
N GLU A 34 18.58 8.69 -8.20
CA GLU A 34 17.44 9.59 -8.01
C GLU A 34 16.90 9.59 -6.56
N ASP A 35 16.90 8.44 -5.89
CA ASP A 35 16.46 8.35 -4.50
C ASP A 35 17.54 8.92 -3.57
N ALA A 36 18.83 8.64 -3.86
CA ALA A 36 19.95 9.20 -3.13
C ALA A 36 19.93 10.73 -3.19
N ALA A 37 19.67 11.31 -4.36
CA ALA A 37 19.53 12.76 -4.53
C ALA A 37 18.37 13.34 -3.71
N ARG A 38 17.23 12.63 -3.62
CA ARG A 38 16.08 13.04 -2.79
C ARG A 38 16.42 13.00 -1.29
N PHE A 39 17.14 11.97 -0.85
CA PHE A 39 17.52 11.86 0.57
C PHE A 39 18.68 12.77 0.96
N ASN A 40 19.55 13.14 0.01
CA ASN A 40 20.70 14.01 0.26
C ASN A 40 20.28 15.32 0.95
N LEU A 41 19.19 15.93 0.45
CA LEU A 41 18.64 17.17 1.02
C LEU A 41 18.15 17.01 2.47
N GLY A 42 17.66 15.83 2.84
CA GLY A 42 17.09 15.54 4.16
C GLY A 42 18.04 14.88 5.16
N LEU A 43 19.15 14.30 4.69
CA LEU A 43 20.10 13.51 5.51
C LEU A 43 21.47 14.18 5.68
N SER A 44 21.58 15.48 5.44
CA SER A 44 22.85 16.23 5.53
C SER A 44 23.91 15.78 4.53
N GLY A 45 23.49 15.45 3.30
CA GLY A 45 24.40 15.07 2.21
C GLY A 45 24.74 13.58 2.16
N ASP A 46 25.68 13.24 1.26
CA ASP A 46 26.07 11.86 0.98
C ASP A 46 26.69 11.15 2.19
N ASP A 47 27.36 11.90 3.07
CA ASP A 47 27.94 11.37 4.31
C ASP A 47 26.85 10.80 5.23
N GLY A 48 25.71 11.48 5.37
CA GLY A 48 24.61 10.99 6.19
C GLY A 48 23.92 9.76 5.58
N ILE A 49 23.83 9.70 4.24
CA ILE A 49 23.37 8.50 3.53
C ILE A 49 24.33 7.33 3.80
N ALA A 50 25.64 7.55 3.70
CA ALA A 50 26.65 6.53 3.94
C ALA A 50 26.62 6.00 5.39
N VAL A 51 26.41 6.86 6.39
CA VAL A 51 26.24 6.46 7.79
C VAL A 51 25.02 5.56 7.96
N MET A 52 23.88 5.91 7.37
CA MET A 52 22.66 5.10 7.45
C MET A 52 22.82 3.75 6.76
N LEU A 53 23.44 3.72 5.57
CA LEU A 53 23.77 2.47 4.87
C LEU A 53 24.74 1.59 5.68
N GLY A 54 25.71 2.21 6.36
CA GLY A 54 26.62 1.54 7.27
C GLY A 54 25.88 0.88 8.45
N ALA A 55 24.93 1.59 9.06
CA ALA A 55 24.09 1.04 10.13
C ALA A 55 23.23 -0.15 9.63
N LEU A 56 22.63 -0.05 8.45
CA LEU A 56 21.88 -1.15 7.82
C LEU A 56 22.77 -2.35 7.48
N LYS A 57 24.03 -2.11 7.08
CA LYS A 57 25.00 -3.17 6.85
C LYS A 57 25.36 -3.92 8.15
N ALA A 58 25.48 -3.21 9.26
CA ALA A 58 25.81 -3.76 10.57
C ALA A 58 24.61 -4.42 11.29
N ALA A 59 23.38 -4.11 10.89
CA ALA A 59 22.18 -4.69 11.50
C ALA A 59 22.17 -6.23 11.38
N PRO A 60 21.76 -6.97 12.44
CA PRO A 60 21.68 -8.43 12.40
C PRO A 60 20.85 -8.94 11.22
N ARG A 61 21.40 -9.92 10.51
CA ARG A 61 20.74 -10.57 9.37
C ARG A 61 19.95 -11.79 9.84
N ILE A 62 18.90 -12.09 9.09
CA ILE A 62 18.00 -13.21 9.30
C ILE A 62 18.25 -14.20 8.18
N THR A 63 18.67 -15.39 8.58
CA THR A 63 18.78 -16.55 7.69
C THR A 63 17.41 -17.19 7.54
N GLY A 64 16.98 -17.40 6.30
CA GLY A 64 15.72 -18.07 6.04
C GLY A 64 15.82 -19.56 6.38
N THR A 65 14.87 -20.09 7.15
CA THR A 65 14.79 -21.54 7.36
C THR A 65 14.02 -22.17 6.20
N PRO A 66 14.52 -23.26 5.56
CA PRO A 66 13.84 -23.86 4.42
C PRO A 66 12.37 -24.21 4.69
N ALA A 67 12.07 -24.69 5.90
CA ALA A 67 10.70 -25.00 6.32
C ALA A 67 9.81 -23.75 6.40
N SER A 68 10.28 -22.67 7.03
CA SER A 68 9.47 -21.46 7.17
C SER A 68 9.31 -20.70 5.86
N VAL A 69 10.34 -20.69 5.00
CA VAL A 69 10.25 -20.15 3.63
C VAL A 69 9.24 -20.95 2.79
N ALA A 70 9.26 -22.28 2.88
CA ALA A 70 8.28 -23.13 2.20
C ALA A 70 6.85 -22.93 2.75
N ASN A 71 6.69 -22.70 4.05
CA ASN A 71 5.39 -22.38 4.65
C ASN A 71 4.90 -20.99 4.24
N TYR A 72 5.80 -20.00 4.16
CA TYR A 72 5.49 -18.68 3.64
C TYR A 72 4.99 -18.73 2.20
N ALA A 73 5.63 -19.52 1.34
CA ALA A 73 5.18 -19.71 -0.04
C ALA A 73 3.78 -20.33 -0.16
N LYS A 74 3.30 -21.04 0.89
CA LYS A 74 1.94 -21.59 0.97
C LYS A 74 0.91 -20.62 1.53
N LEU A 75 1.33 -19.49 2.12
CA LEU A 75 0.37 -18.47 2.54
C LEU A 75 -0.50 -18.08 1.35
N TYR A 76 -1.79 -17.89 1.63
CA TYR A 76 -2.79 -17.65 0.61
C TYR A 76 -2.34 -16.49 -0.31
N GLN A 77 -2.07 -16.81 -1.57
CA GLN A 77 -1.85 -15.81 -2.60
C GLN A 77 -3.21 -15.18 -2.93
N PRO A 78 -3.34 -13.84 -2.92
CA PRO A 78 -4.60 -13.19 -3.25
C PRO A 78 -5.07 -13.64 -4.64
N THR A 79 -6.24 -14.27 -4.71
CA THR A 79 -6.87 -14.50 -6.02
C THR A 79 -7.59 -13.23 -6.43
N TYR A 80 -7.17 -12.63 -7.54
CA TYR A 80 -7.80 -11.44 -8.11
C TYR A 80 -9.15 -11.75 -8.80
N ALA A 81 -9.69 -12.96 -8.56
CA ALA A 81 -10.90 -13.50 -9.15
C ALA A 81 -12.18 -13.10 -8.41
N SER A 82 -12.08 -12.55 -7.18
CA SER A 82 -13.25 -12.08 -6.44
C SER A 82 -13.98 -11.00 -7.23
N THR A 83 -15.31 -11.10 -7.28
CA THR A 83 -16.22 -10.07 -7.83
C THR A 83 -16.86 -9.22 -6.74
N THR A 84 -16.53 -9.49 -5.47
CA THR A 84 -17.04 -8.72 -4.33
C THR A 84 -16.47 -7.30 -4.40
N PRO A 85 -17.28 -6.26 -4.14
CA PRO A 85 -16.79 -4.89 -4.05
C PRO A 85 -15.74 -4.75 -2.96
N MET A 86 -14.65 -4.08 -3.27
CA MET A 86 -13.56 -3.83 -2.33
C MET A 86 -13.22 -2.34 -2.35
N VAL A 87 -13.10 -1.75 -1.16
CA VAL A 87 -12.68 -0.36 -0.98
C VAL A 87 -11.40 -0.36 -0.16
N LEU A 88 -10.28 0.05 -0.75
CA LEU A 88 -8.99 0.18 -0.08
C LEU A 88 -8.80 1.59 0.45
N LEU A 89 -8.15 1.72 1.60
CA LEU A 89 -7.65 2.96 2.14
C LEU A 89 -6.19 2.78 2.53
N SER A 90 -5.31 3.62 1.97
CA SER A 90 -3.87 3.59 2.22
C SER A 90 -3.36 4.98 2.60
N ASN A 91 -2.38 5.04 3.50
CA ASN A 91 -1.55 6.23 3.68
C ASN A 91 -0.55 6.31 2.53
N GLU A 92 -0.36 7.48 1.94
CA GLU A 92 0.63 7.69 0.87
C GLU A 92 2.05 7.37 1.33
N ALA A 93 2.42 7.83 2.53
CA ALA A 93 3.70 7.59 3.18
C ALA A 93 3.56 6.61 4.38
N ASP A 94 2.91 5.46 4.15
CA ASP A 94 2.91 4.36 5.12
C ASP A 94 4.29 3.69 5.17
N ARG A 95 4.85 3.57 6.38
CA ARG A 95 6.19 3.01 6.59
C ARG A 95 6.24 1.49 6.69
N LEU A 96 5.10 0.82 6.80
CA LEU A 96 5.00 -0.64 6.99
C LEU A 96 4.29 -1.31 5.81
N VAL A 97 3.21 -0.72 5.31
CA VAL A 97 2.47 -1.19 4.14
C VAL A 97 2.54 -0.14 3.06
N LEU A 98 3.67 -0.13 2.33
CA LEU A 98 3.95 0.85 1.27
C LEU A 98 2.76 0.97 0.31
N ALA A 99 2.36 2.20 -0.02
CA ALA A 99 1.17 2.47 -0.82
C ALA A 99 1.19 1.84 -2.22
N GLY A 100 2.39 1.59 -2.76
CA GLY A 100 2.60 0.82 -4.00
C GLY A 100 2.02 -0.61 -3.97
N ASN A 101 1.84 -1.23 -2.80
CA ASN A 101 1.12 -2.52 -2.69
C ASN A 101 -0.34 -2.40 -3.14
N ALA A 102 -1.01 -1.28 -2.82
CA ALA A 102 -2.38 -1.05 -3.25
C ALA A 102 -2.46 -0.81 -4.76
N VAL A 103 -1.42 -0.21 -5.33
CA VAL A 103 -1.27 -0.04 -6.79
C VAL A 103 -1.15 -1.40 -7.48
N GLN A 104 -0.23 -2.25 -7.02
CA GLN A 104 -0.08 -3.62 -7.52
C GLN A 104 -1.42 -4.39 -7.44
N TYR A 105 -2.10 -4.34 -6.30
CA TYR A 105 -3.38 -5.01 -6.16
C TYR A 105 -4.40 -4.49 -7.18
N ASN A 106 -4.52 -3.17 -7.33
CA ASN A 106 -5.45 -2.54 -8.27
C ASN A 106 -5.20 -3.03 -9.70
N ASP A 107 -3.95 -3.08 -10.15
CA ASP A 107 -3.61 -3.49 -11.51
C ASP A 107 -3.96 -4.95 -11.77
N ARG A 108 -3.67 -5.82 -10.80
CA ARG A 108 -4.01 -7.25 -10.89
C ARG A 108 -5.53 -7.46 -10.86
N ALA A 109 -6.26 -6.71 -10.03
CA ALA A 109 -7.71 -6.73 -10.01
C ALA A 109 -8.33 -6.19 -11.31
N GLN A 110 -7.75 -5.14 -11.89
CA GLN A 110 -8.17 -4.56 -13.15
C GLN A 110 -7.93 -5.51 -14.33
N ALA A 111 -6.76 -6.16 -14.37
CA ALA A 111 -6.46 -7.19 -15.37
C ALA A 111 -7.45 -8.36 -15.29
N ALA A 112 -7.78 -8.83 -14.07
CA ALA A 112 -8.78 -9.86 -13.86
C ALA A 112 -10.19 -9.40 -14.28
N TYR A 113 -10.56 -8.14 -14.04
CA TYR A 113 -11.79 -7.55 -14.55
C TYR A 113 -11.83 -7.53 -16.08
N GLN A 114 -10.76 -7.07 -16.74
CA GLN A 114 -10.68 -6.99 -18.19
C GLN A 114 -10.83 -8.37 -18.83
N ALA A 115 -10.17 -9.40 -18.30
CA ALA A 115 -10.31 -10.78 -18.78
C ALA A 115 -11.76 -11.29 -18.71
N ARG A 116 -12.49 -10.95 -17.63
CA ARG A 116 -13.92 -11.26 -17.51
C ARG A 116 -14.76 -10.50 -18.55
N LEU A 117 -14.46 -9.22 -18.75
CA LEU A 117 -15.16 -8.38 -19.71
C LEU A 117 -14.97 -8.88 -21.15
N ASP A 118 -13.75 -9.26 -21.51
CA ASP A 118 -13.41 -9.81 -22.83
C ASP A 118 -14.14 -11.14 -23.07
N THR A 119 -14.16 -12.01 -22.07
CA THR A 119 -14.94 -13.27 -22.11
C THR A 119 -16.43 -13.01 -22.30
N TRP A 120 -16.99 -11.98 -21.64
CA TRP A 120 -18.40 -11.62 -21.82
C TRP A 120 -18.67 -10.99 -23.20
N ASN A 121 -17.71 -10.24 -23.75
CA ASN A 121 -17.82 -9.62 -25.07
C ASN A 121 -17.67 -10.63 -26.22
N SER A 122 -16.91 -11.70 -26.05
CA SER A 122 -16.70 -12.74 -27.07
C SER A 122 -17.87 -13.72 -27.22
N GLN A 123 -18.85 -13.67 -26.31
CA GLN A 123 -20.05 -14.51 -26.40
C GLN A 123 -20.85 -14.17 -27.67
N SER A 124 -20.99 -15.14 -28.56
CA SER A 124 -21.86 -15.04 -29.73
C SER A 124 -23.32 -15.29 -29.34
N GLY A 125 -24.24 -14.55 -29.96
CA GLY A 125 -25.67 -14.60 -29.65
C GLY A 125 -26.07 -13.75 -28.43
N VAL A 126 -27.08 -14.18 -27.68
CA VAL A 126 -27.54 -13.46 -26.47
C VAL A 126 -26.50 -13.63 -25.37
N LYS A 127 -25.89 -12.52 -24.94
CA LYS A 127 -24.91 -12.50 -23.84
C LYS A 127 -25.53 -13.09 -22.57
N LYS A 128 -24.91 -14.13 -22.02
CA LYS A 128 -25.38 -14.83 -20.82
C LYS A 128 -24.81 -14.15 -19.58
N GLY A 129 -25.70 -13.77 -18.66
CA GLY A 129 -25.35 -13.21 -17.37
C GLY A 129 -25.07 -11.69 -17.39
N ALA A 130 -24.89 -11.13 -16.19
CA ALA A 130 -24.64 -9.71 -16.02
C ALA A 130 -23.27 -9.31 -16.58
N LYS A 131 -23.21 -8.14 -17.24
CA LYS A 131 -21.94 -7.55 -17.69
C LYS A 131 -21.01 -7.40 -16.48
N PRO A 132 -19.76 -7.88 -16.54
CA PRO A 132 -18.78 -7.65 -15.49
C PRO A 132 -18.61 -6.17 -15.19
N LEU A 133 -18.48 -5.83 -13.92
CA LEU A 133 -18.19 -4.48 -13.45
C LEU A 133 -16.83 -4.43 -12.75
N PRO A 134 -16.12 -3.30 -12.80
CA PRO A 134 -15.00 -3.06 -11.90
C PRO A 134 -15.47 -3.19 -10.45
N ASN A 135 -14.64 -3.77 -9.60
CA ASN A 135 -15.01 -4.11 -8.22
C ASN A 135 -14.00 -3.61 -7.17
N THR A 136 -13.03 -2.79 -7.55
CA THR A 136 -12.07 -2.20 -6.62
C THR A 136 -12.10 -0.68 -6.71
N LEU A 137 -12.16 -0.01 -5.56
CA LEU A 137 -11.96 1.42 -5.39
C LEU A 137 -10.81 1.60 -4.41
N SER A 138 -9.80 2.40 -4.77
CA SER A 138 -8.69 2.71 -3.87
C SER A 138 -8.68 4.18 -3.50
N ILE A 139 -8.48 4.44 -2.23
CA ILE A 139 -8.48 5.76 -1.62
C ILE A 139 -7.13 5.97 -0.95
N TYR A 140 -6.54 7.14 -1.16
CA TYR A 140 -5.25 7.48 -0.58
C TYR A 140 -5.40 8.68 0.34
N ALA A 141 -4.89 8.54 1.57
CA ALA A 141 -4.68 9.66 2.48
C ALA A 141 -3.34 10.31 2.11
N ILE A 142 -3.41 11.54 1.63
CA ILE A 142 -2.29 12.31 1.09
C ILE A 142 -1.49 12.94 2.22
N THR A 143 -0.18 12.96 2.03
CA THR A 143 0.82 13.54 2.89
C THR A 143 0.80 15.06 2.73
N PRO A 144 0.72 15.84 3.82
CA PRO A 144 0.89 17.28 3.74
C PRO A 144 2.27 17.64 3.17
N GLU A 145 2.39 18.76 2.48
CA GLU A 145 3.69 19.23 1.94
C GLU A 145 4.78 19.32 3.03
N THR A 146 4.39 19.75 4.24
CA THR A 146 5.27 19.78 5.41
C THR A 146 4.65 19.00 6.56
N TYR A 147 5.35 18.00 7.08
CA TYR A 147 4.87 17.16 8.18
C TYR A 147 5.94 16.83 9.24
N THR A 148 7.23 16.93 8.90
CA THR A 148 8.33 16.79 9.86
C THR A 148 8.61 18.13 10.51
N LYS A 149 8.60 18.17 11.84
CA LYS A 149 9.06 19.35 12.60
C LYS A 149 10.50 19.13 13.04
N TYR A 150 11.30 20.18 12.95
CA TYR A 150 12.69 20.17 13.39
C TYR A 150 12.84 21.06 14.64
N THR A 151 13.77 20.68 15.51
CA THR A 151 14.23 21.50 16.63
C THR A 151 15.06 22.69 16.11
N ALA A 152 15.36 23.67 16.97
CA ALA A 152 16.24 24.78 16.61
C ALA A 152 17.66 24.31 16.19
N ALA A 153 18.07 23.12 16.63
CA ALA A 153 19.33 22.50 16.24
C ALA A 153 19.26 21.77 14.88
N GLY A 154 18.13 21.82 14.18
CA GLY A 154 17.94 21.14 12.88
C GLY A 154 17.68 19.63 13.00
N LEU A 155 17.53 19.08 14.20
CA LEU A 155 17.21 17.66 14.41
C LEU A 155 15.69 17.42 14.35
N PRO A 156 15.22 16.27 13.84
CA PRO A 156 13.81 15.90 13.91
C PRO A 156 13.27 15.97 15.35
N ASN A 157 12.14 16.65 15.54
CA ASN A 157 11.50 16.77 16.84
C ASN A 157 10.60 15.55 17.09
N LEU A 158 11.11 14.58 17.85
CA LEU A 158 10.39 13.35 18.18
C LEU A 158 9.21 13.55 19.15
N ALA A 159 9.11 14.71 19.81
CA ALA A 159 7.98 15.07 20.68
C ALA A 159 6.89 15.87 19.94
N ALA A 160 7.08 16.16 18.64
CA ALA A 160 6.09 16.84 17.84
C ALA A 160 4.83 15.99 17.66
N ALA A 161 3.69 16.67 17.52
CA ALA A 161 2.46 16.01 17.10
C ALA A 161 2.69 15.27 15.76
N PRO A 162 2.08 14.08 15.59
CA PRO A 162 2.17 13.34 14.34
C PRO A 162 1.58 14.14 13.17
N ALA A 163 1.94 13.75 11.95
CA ALA A 163 1.34 14.32 10.76
C ALA A 163 -0.18 14.19 10.79
N VAL A 164 -0.87 15.20 10.26
CA VAL A 164 -2.35 15.22 10.26
C VAL A 164 -2.97 14.21 9.29
N SER A 165 -2.19 13.68 8.34
CA SER A 165 -2.63 12.69 7.35
C SER A 165 -1.43 12.06 6.65
N GLY A 166 -1.64 10.90 6.02
CA GLY A 166 -0.77 10.31 5.00
C GLY A 166 0.54 9.72 5.47
N VAL A 167 1.01 10.03 6.69
CA VAL A 167 2.28 9.54 7.24
C VAL A 167 2.06 8.54 8.36
N GLY A 168 2.87 7.47 8.36
CA GLY A 168 2.85 6.44 9.40
C GLY A 168 1.90 5.29 9.07
N HIS A 169 1.82 4.31 9.96
CA HIS A 169 1.09 3.08 9.68
C HIS A 169 -0.38 3.18 10.10
N GLN A 170 -1.29 3.14 9.12
CA GLN A 170 -2.75 3.24 9.33
C GLN A 170 -3.20 4.45 10.19
N SER A 171 -2.41 5.52 10.19
CA SER A 171 -2.67 6.76 10.93
C SER A 171 -3.74 7.62 10.26
N PHE A 172 -4.97 7.11 10.18
CA PHE A 172 -6.10 7.84 9.61
C PHE A 172 -6.81 8.69 10.66
N THR A 173 -7.27 9.87 10.26
CA THR A 173 -8.20 10.62 11.11
C THR A 173 -9.54 9.90 11.19
N VAL A 174 -10.28 10.14 12.28
CA VAL A 174 -11.65 9.58 12.45
C VAL A 174 -12.52 9.88 11.22
N LYS A 175 -12.42 11.09 10.65
CA LYS A 175 -13.19 11.49 9.47
C LYS A 175 -12.80 10.68 8.22
N GLN A 176 -11.52 10.40 8.03
CA GLN A 176 -11.03 9.55 6.94
C GLN A 176 -11.53 8.12 7.08
N SER A 177 -11.42 7.53 8.29
CA SER A 177 -11.95 6.19 8.57
C SER A 177 -13.46 6.11 8.35
N MET A 178 -14.23 7.09 8.82
CA MET A 178 -15.68 7.12 8.63
C MET A 178 -16.07 7.29 7.16
N THR A 179 -15.29 8.04 6.38
CA THR A 179 -15.50 8.18 4.93
C THR A 179 -15.28 6.84 4.23
N TRP A 180 -14.22 6.12 4.59
CA TRP A 180 -13.95 4.77 4.09
C TRP A 180 -15.07 3.79 4.44
N VAL A 181 -15.54 3.79 5.70
CA VAL A 181 -16.67 2.98 6.16
C VAL A 181 -17.95 3.30 5.39
N ALA A 182 -18.27 4.57 5.16
CA ALA A 182 -19.45 4.97 4.38
C ALA A 182 -19.38 4.45 2.94
N LEU A 183 -18.20 4.50 2.30
CA LEU A 183 -18.02 3.97 0.94
C LEU A 183 -18.09 2.44 0.91
N MET A 184 -17.62 1.75 1.95
CA MET A 184 -17.82 0.30 2.12
C MET A 184 -19.30 -0.05 2.29
N GLU A 185 -20.05 0.71 3.09
CA GLU A 185 -21.48 0.51 3.30
C GLU A 185 -22.27 0.69 1.99
N ILE A 186 -22.02 1.79 1.26
CA ILE A 186 -22.59 2.03 -0.07
C ILE A 186 -22.29 0.84 -1.00
N SER A 187 -21.06 0.33 -0.95
CA SER A 187 -20.65 -0.80 -1.78
C SER A 187 -21.36 -2.10 -1.41
N ALA A 188 -21.52 -2.35 -0.11
CA ALA A 188 -22.18 -3.53 0.42
C ALA A 188 -23.68 -3.55 0.09
N TYR A 189 -24.34 -2.37 0.14
CA TYR A 189 -25.74 -2.21 -0.24
C TYR A 189 -25.93 -2.35 -1.76
N ALA A 190 -25.11 -1.64 -2.55
CA ALA A 190 -25.22 -1.63 -4.00
C ALA A 190 -24.65 -2.87 -4.70
N LYS A 191 -23.90 -3.72 -3.98
CA LYS A 191 -23.15 -4.88 -4.50
C LYS A 191 -22.17 -4.51 -5.62
N ARG A 192 -21.67 -3.28 -5.62
CA ARG A 192 -20.65 -2.73 -6.55
C ARG A 192 -19.91 -1.59 -5.87
N VAL A 193 -18.68 -1.29 -6.30
CA VAL A 193 -17.99 -0.10 -5.79
C VAL A 193 -18.73 1.19 -6.20
N PRO A 194 -18.60 2.28 -5.44
CA PRO A 194 -19.27 3.54 -5.75
C PRO A 194 -18.80 4.07 -7.10
N SER A 195 -19.69 4.74 -7.85
CA SER A 195 -19.26 5.45 -9.06
C SER A 195 -18.30 6.58 -8.72
N ALA A 196 -17.51 7.03 -9.70
CA ALA A 196 -16.57 8.14 -9.53
C ALA A 196 -17.24 9.37 -8.90
N THR A 197 -18.41 9.76 -9.43
CA THR A 197 -19.19 10.89 -8.90
C THR A 197 -19.63 10.69 -7.45
N VAL A 198 -19.99 9.47 -7.05
CA VAL A 198 -20.36 9.19 -5.65
C VAL A 198 -19.11 9.24 -4.78
N ALA A 199 -18.04 8.54 -5.15
CA ALA A 199 -16.78 8.55 -4.40
C ALA A 199 -16.26 9.98 -4.18
N GLN A 200 -16.14 10.77 -5.24
CA GLN A 200 -15.65 12.15 -5.18
C GLN A 200 -16.49 13.04 -4.25
N LYS A 201 -17.81 12.87 -4.17
CA LYS A 201 -18.66 13.63 -3.23
C LYS A 201 -18.30 13.41 -1.76
N TYR A 202 -17.86 12.20 -1.42
CA TYR A 202 -17.41 11.86 -0.07
C TYR A 202 -15.97 12.31 0.16
N LEU A 203 -15.08 12.01 -0.80
CA LEU A 203 -13.65 12.35 -0.72
C LEU A 203 -13.43 13.87 -0.61
N ALA A 204 -14.12 14.67 -1.43
CA ALA A 204 -13.98 16.13 -1.42
C ALA A 204 -14.42 16.79 -0.10
N LYS A 205 -15.22 16.10 0.72
CA LYS A 205 -15.65 16.60 2.04
C LYS A 205 -14.70 16.19 3.16
N THR A 206 -13.71 15.34 2.88
CA THR A 206 -12.83 14.76 3.87
C THR A 206 -11.39 15.23 3.62
N PRO A 207 -10.84 16.08 4.50
CA PRO A 207 -9.50 16.62 4.31
C PRO A 207 -8.46 15.54 4.09
N TYR A 208 -7.52 15.85 3.20
CA TYR A 208 -6.37 15.02 2.87
C TYR A 208 -6.68 13.64 2.29
N LEU A 209 -7.90 13.34 1.87
CA LEU A 209 -8.11 12.22 0.95
C LEU A 209 -7.93 12.72 -0.49
N SER A 210 -7.27 11.91 -1.32
CA SER A 210 -7.18 12.20 -2.76
C SER A 210 -8.59 12.28 -3.35
N ILE A 211 -8.86 13.36 -4.07
CA ILE A 211 -10.07 13.47 -4.92
C ILE A 211 -9.81 12.94 -6.34
N ASP A 212 -8.54 12.78 -6.69
CA ASP A 212 -8.11 12.12 -7.90
C ASP A 212 -8.17 10.61 -7.68
N LEU A 213 -9.13 9.98 -8.36
CA LEU A 213 -9.35 8.53 -8.31
C LEU A 213 -8.33 7.76 -9.14
N ASP A 214 -7.60 8.46 -10.02
CA ASP A 214 -6.52 7.92 -10.82
C ASP A 214 -5.16 8.20 -10.18
N PHE A 215 -5.12 8.80 -8.98
CA PHE A 215 -3.90 9.01 -8.22
C PHE A 215 -3.21 7.67 -7.95
N ARG A 216 -1.91 7.62 -8.27
CA ARG A 216 -1.08 6.44 -8.10
C ARG A 216 0.20 6.84 -7.35
N PRO A 217 0.37 6.40 -6.09
CA PRO A 217 1.66 6.54 -5.43
C PRO A 217 2.73 5.70 -6.14
N GLY A 218 4.00 6.01 -5.90
CA GLY A 218 5.12 5.29 -6.49
C GLY A 218 5.01 3.77 -6.30
N GLU A 219 5.15 3.03 -7.39
CA GLU A 219 5.09 1.56 -7.39
C GLU A 219 6.28 0.95 -6.65
N LEU A 220 6.10 -0.29 -6.20
CA LEU A 220 7.21 -1.04 -5.62
C LEU A 220 8.23 -1.38 -6.70
N LYS A 221 9.49 -0.99 -6.50
CA LYS A 221 10.59 -1.19 -7.46
C LYS A 221 10.98 -2.67 -7.70
N TYR A 222 10.30 -3.64 -7.09
CA TYR A 222 10.77 -5.02 -6.99
C TYR A 222 9.84 -6.07 -7.63
N GLU A 223 8.94 -5.68 -8.52
CA GLU A 223 8.32 -6.66 -9.44
C GLU A 223 9.27 -6.97 -10.60
N LYS A 224 10.05 -8.04 -10.44
CA LYS A 224 10.59 -8.81 -11.57
C LYS A 224 10.03 -10.22 -11.52
#